data_AF-A0A1G1TEI6-F1
#
_entry.id   AF-A0A1G1TEI6-F1
#
_cell.length_a   1.000
_cell.length_b   1.000
_cell.length_c   1.000
_cell.angle_alpha   90.00
_cell.angle_beta   90.00
_cell.angle_gamma   90.00
#
_symmetry.space_group_name_H-M   'P 1'
#
loop_
_entity.id
_entity.type
_entity.pdbx_description
1 polymer ?
#
loop_
_entity_poly.entity_id
_entity_poly.type
_entity_poly.pdbx_seq_one_letter_code
_entity_poly.pdbx_strand_id
1 'polypeptide(L)'
;MRGLKLQRLLLIGLMLQTACQQSEQATDLRKSQLASPTEQYIEAQRTDTDVLTESTIKKLVLGPSLHHWEKLDSLACLTGGESTGNMGLATVKLWELQFQSFVTYLTQHPKSCLRQSLVWGMSEEQSVLKGTARAVALAAFKKEVSQRAAMAGLTQAEQQYCKLIMADVKPELYD
;
A
#
# COMPACT_ATOMS: atom_id res chain seq x y z
N MET A 1 -56.86 8.94 45.18
CA MET A 1 -56.25 9.89 44.21
C MET A 1 -54.71 9.76 44.16
N ARG A 2 -54.15 8.61 43.76
CA ARG A 2 -52.67 8.40 43.63
C ARG A 2 -52.24 7.76 42.30
N GLY A 3 -53.13 7.64 41.31
CA GLY A 3 -52.84 6.98 40.02
C GLY A 3 -52.41 7.91 38.88
N LEU A 4 -52.84 9.18 38.85
CA LEU A 4 -52.59 10.07 37.70
C LEU A 4 -51.19 10.73 37.67
N LYS A 5 -50.46 10.78 38.80
CA LYS A 5 -49.13 11.41 38.86
C LYS A 5 -48.00 10.51 38.33
N LEU A 6 -48.10 9.18 38.51
CA LEU A 6 -47.08 8.26 37.97
C LEU A 6 -47.14 8.14 36.46
N GLN A 7 -48.34 8.19 35.86
CA GLN A 7 -48.51 8.00 34.43
C GLN A 7 -47.95 9.17 33.61
N ARG A 8 -48.02 10.41 34.14
CA ARG A 8 -47.43 11.60 33.50
C ARG A 8 -45.91 11.64 33.60
N LEU A 9 -45.32 11.17 34.70
CA LEU A 9 -43.86 11.07 34.84
C LEU A 9 -43.25 10.03 33.90
N LEU A 10 -43.96 8.92 33.66
CA LEU A 10 -43.54 7.88 32.72
C LEU A 10 -43.58 8.35 31.25
N LEU A 11 -44.62 9.11 30.87
CA LEU A 11 -44.74 9.69 29.53
C LEU A 11 -43.68 10.77 29.25
N ILE A 12 -43.32 11.60 30.24
CA ILE A 12 -42.25 12.60 30.10
C ILE A 12 -40.89 11.91 30.00
N GLY A 13 -40.66 10.84 30.78
CA GLY A 13 -39.45 10.02 30.71
C GLY A 13 -39.26 9.38 29.32
N LEU A 14 -40.31 8.79 28.76
CA LEU A 14 -40.27 8.20 27.41
C LEU A 14 -40.02 9.23 26.31
N MET A 15 -40.59 10.43 26.43
CA MET A 15 -40.39 11.53 25.46
C MET A 15 -38.97 12.11 25.51
N LEU A 16 -38.36 12.25 26.71
CA LEU A 16 -36.97 12.68 26.82
C LEU A 16 -35.98 11.63 26.28
N GLN A 17 -36.29 10.34 26.45
CA GLN A 17 -35.44 9.25 25.99
C GLN A 17 -35.46 9.12 24.46
N THR A 18 -36.61 9.37 23.82
CA THR A 18 -36.72 9.43 22.35
C THR A 18 -36.06 10.67 21.75
N ALA A 19 -36.15 11.83 22.42
CA ALA A 19 -35.47 13.04 21.96
C ALA A 19 -33.93 12.92 22.05
N CYS A 20 -33.41 12.24 23.08
CA CYS A 20 -31.97 11.98 23.22
C CYS A 20 -31.47 11.01 22.15
N GLN A 21 -32.21 9.94 21.85
CA GLN A 21 -31.86 8.99 20.78
C GLN A 21 -31.94 9.59 19.37
N GLN A 22 -32.88 10.51 19.12
CA GLN A 22 -32.96 11.22 17.84
C GLN A 22 -31.82 12.24 17.67
N SER A 23 -31.35 12.86 18.75
CA SER A 23 -30.17 13.73 18.74
C SER A 23 -28.89 12.95 18.40
N GLU A 24 -28.71 11.74 18.93
CA GLU A 24 -27.54 10.90 18.62
C GLU A 24 -27.58 10.40 17.16
N GLN A 25 -28.73 9.93 16.67
CA GLN A 25 -28.88 9.54 15.26
C GLN A 25 -28.67 10.71 14.28
N ALA A 26 -29.14 11.91 14.60
CA ALA A 26 -28.91 13.09 13.77
C ALA A 26 -27.44 13.53 13.75
N THR A 27 -26.67 13.22 14.79
CA THR A 27 -25.23 13.54 14.87
C THR A 27 -24.39 12.51 14.10
N ASP A 28 -24.80 11.23 14.11
CA ASP A 28 -24.17 10.18 13.30
C ASP A 28 -24.46 10.31 11.81
N LEU A 29 -25.68 10.69 11.42
CA LEU A 29 -25.98 11.01 10.01
C LEU A 29 -25.22 12.26 9.53
N ARG A 30 -25.01 13.25 10.40
CA ARG A 30 -24.20 14.43 10.05
C ARG A 30 -22.71 14.13 9.98
N LYS A 31 -22.18 13.22 10.79
CA LYS A 31 -20.78 12.75 10.67
C LYS A 31 -20.58 11.86 9.44
N SER A 32 -21.57 11.03 9.10
CA SER A 32 -21.55 10.19 7.89
C SER A 32 -21.61 11.01 6.59
N GLN A 33 -22.28 12.17 6.61
CA GLN A 33 -22.38 13.08 5.45
C GLN A 33 -21.28 14.16 5.39
N LEU A 34 -20.34 14.17 6.34
CA LEU A 34 -19.26 15.16 6.40
C LEU A 34 -17.86 14.51 6.41
N ALA A 35 -17.72 13.28 5.93
CA ALA A 35 -16.43 12.84 5.43
C ALA A 35 -16.14 13.74 4.22
N SER A 36 -15.04 14.49 4.27
CA SER A 36 -14.66 15.36 3.16
C SER A 36 -14.62 14.53 1.86
N PRO A 37 -14.85 15.12 0.68
CA PRO A 37 -14.69 14.40 -0.60
C PRO A 37 -13.33 13.68 -0.70
N THR A 38 -12.33 14.19 0.01
CA THR A 38 -11.00 13.59 0.18
C THR A 38 -11.03 12.31 1.03
N GLU A 39 -11.72 12.28 2.17
CA GLU A 39 -11.84 11.10 3.03
C GLU A 39 -12.71 10.01 2.39
N GLN A 40 -13.79 10.36 1.71
CA GLN A 40 -14.59 9.37 0.96
C GLN A 40 -13.82 8.80 -0.24
N TYR A 41 -13.00 9.61 -0.91
CA TYR A 41 -12.09 9.13 -1.95
C TYR A 41 -11.01 8.20 -1.38
N ILE A 42 -10.41 8.56 -0.24
CA ILE A 42 -9.41 7.72 0.44
C ILE A 42 -10.03 6.40 0.89
N GLU A 43 -11.25 6.39 1.44
CA GLU A 43 -11.94 5.17 1.90
C GLU A 43 -12.33 4.27 0.71
N ALA A 44 -12.86 4.86 -0.38
CA ALA A 44 -13.19 4.12 -1.59
C ALA A 44 -11.95 3.53 -2.29
N GLN A 45 -10.83 4.27 -2.29
CA GLN A 45 -9.55 3.80 -2.81
C GLN A 45 -8.86 2.79 -1.87
N ARG A 46 -9.09 2.86 -0.55
CA ARG A 46 -8.69 1.83 0.43
C ARG A 46 -9.37 0.50 0.17
N THR A 47 -10.67 0.51 -0.10
CA THR A 47 -11.38 -0.71 -0.53
C THR A 47 -10.87 -1.26 -1.85
N ASP A 48 -10.38 -0.43 -2.78
CA ASP A 48 -9.73 -0.90 -4.01
C ASP A 48 -8.31 -1.48 -3.75
N THR A 49 -7.61 -1.00 -2.71
CA THR A 49 -6.28 -1.52 -2.31
C THR A 49 -6.37 -2.84 -1.55
N ASP A 50 -7.44 -3.07 -0.77
CA ASP A 50 -7.79 -4.39 -0.21
C ASP A 50 -8.17 -5.42 -1.30
N VAL A 51 -8.44 -4.96 -2.53
CA VAL A 51 -8.76 -5.81 -3.70
C VAL A 51 -7.58 -5.89 -4.69
N LEU A 52 -6.34 -5.67 -4.22
CA LEU A 52 -5.16 -6.17 -4.94
C LEU A 52 -5.06 -7.70 -4.79
N THR A 53 -5.94 -8.41 -5.49
CA THR A 53 -5.87 -9.87 -5.57
C THR A 53 -4.64 -10.29 -6.37
N GLU A 54 -4.14 -11.49 -6.11
CA GLU A 54 -3.02 -12.08 -6.86
C GLU A 54 -3.32 -12.11 -8.39
N SER A 55 -4.60 -12.24 -8.78
CA SER A 55 -5.02 -12.23 -10.17
C SER A 55 -4.92 -10.84 -10.83
N THR A 56 -5.23 -9.78 -10.10
CA THR A 56 -5.03 -8.38 -10.53
C THR A 56 -3.55 -8.09 -10.69
N ILE A 57 -2.73 -8.52 -9.73
CA ILE A 57 -1.28 -8.36 -9.78
C ILE A 57 -0.68 -9.06 -10.99
N LYS A 58 -1.05 -10.32 -11.25
CA LYS A 58 -0.57 -11.04 -12.44
C LYS A 58 -0.88 -10.28 -13.72
N LYS A 59 -2.07 -9.69 -13.85
CA LYS A 59 -2.44 -8.89 -15.04
C LYS A 59 -1.63 -7.60 -15.17
N LEU A 60 -1.38 -6.90 -14.06
CA LEU A 60 -0.62 -5.64 -14.05
C LEU A 60 0.88 -5.87 -14.28
N VAL A 61 1.43 -6.95 -13.71
CA VAL A 61 2.85 -7.31 -13.81
C VAL A 61 3.20 -7.91 -15.18
N LEU A 62 2.30 -8.70 -15.76
CA LEU A 62 2.50 -9.33 -17.07
C LEU A 62 2.01 -8.45 -18.23
N GLY A 63 1.34 -7.34 -17.93
CA GLY A 63 0.87 -6.38 -18.93
C GLY A 63 2.05 -5.59 -19.51
N PRO A 64 2.24 -5.55 -20.84
CA PRO A 64 3.39 -4.90 -21.46
C PRO A 64 3.21 -3.39 -21.66
N SER A 65 2.33 -2.72 -20.89
CA SER A 65 2.00 -1.31 -21.13
C SER A 65 2.30 -0.43 -19.93
N LEU A 66 2.87 0.76 -20.23
CA LEU A 66 3.14 1.83 -19.27
C LEU A 66 1.91 2.15 -18.39
N HIS A 67 0.72 2.06 -18.97
CA HIS A 67 -0.54 2.27 -18.27
C HIS A 67 -0.75 1.33 -17.07
N HIS A 68 -0.32 0.06 -17.17
CA HIS A 68 -0.40 -0.87 -16.04
C HIS A 68 0.54 -0.48 -14.91
N TRP A 69 1.71 0.09 -15.24
CA TRP A 69 2.68 0.55 -14.25
C TRP A 69 2.22 1.84 -13.56
N GLU A 70 1.66 2.78 -14.31
CA GLU A 70 1.05 4.00 -13.75
C GLU A 70 -0.11 3.67 -12.81
N LYS A 71 -0.93 2.67 -13.18
CA LYS A 71 -2.00 2.18 -12.30
C LYS A 71 -1.44 1.53 -11.04
N LEU A 72 -0.40 0.70 -11.17
CA LEU A 72 0.24 0.08 -10.01
C LEU A 72 0.88 1.14 -9.09
N ASP A 73 1.51 2.17 -9.67
CA ASP A 73 2.13 3.27 -8.94
C ASP A 73 1.11 4.10 -8.17
N SER A 74 -0.04 4.38 -8.79
CA SER A 74 -1.16 5.04 -8.14
C SER A 74 -1.65 4.24 -6.93
N LEU A 75 -1.79 2.92 -7.08
CA LEU A 75 -2.17 2.02 -5.98
C LEU A 75 -1.12 1.98 -4.88
N ALA A 76 0.17 1.96 -5.23
CA ALA A 76 1.26 2.01 -4.25
C ALA A 76 1.28 3.34 -3.49
N CYS A 77 0.97 4.46 -4.14
CA CYS A 77 0.93 5.75 -3.46
C CYS A 77 -0.26 5.89 -2.50
N LEU A 78 -1.37 5.21 -2.75
CA LEU A 78 -2.51 5.18 -1.83
C LEU A 78 -2.19 4.46 -0.52
N THR A 79 -1.29 3.48 -0.55
CA THR A 79 -0.76 2.83 0.66
C THR A 79 0.45 3.57 1.24
N GLY A 80 0.79 4.77 0.74
CA GLY A 80 1.99 5.50 1.17
C GLY A 80 3.30 4.79 0.81
N GLY A 81 3.27 3.85 -0.15
CA GLY A 81 4.39 2.97 -0.45
C GLY A 81 4.59 1.86 0.57
N GLU A 82 3.68 1.70 1.54
CA GLU A 82 3.66 0.53 2.40
C GLU A 82 3.23 -0.69 1.57
N SER A 83 3.98 -1.78 1.74
CA SER A 83 3.63 -3.06 1.14
C SER A 83 2.43 -3.62 1.89
N THR A 84 1.24 -3.54 1.29
CA THR A 84 0.38 -4.72 1.40
C THR A 84 1.21 -5.84 0.78
N GLY A 85 1.42 -7.00 1.44
CA GLY A 85 2.40 -8.02 0.96
C GLY A 85 2.27 -8.36 -0.54
N ASN A 86 1.06 -8.19 -1.07
CA ASN A 86 0.71 -8.25 -2.48
C ASN A 86 1.40 -7.18 -3.38
N MET A 87 1.49 -5.92 -2.96
CA MET A 87 2.21 -4.85 -3.68
C MET A 87 3.73 -5.07 -3.70
N GLY A 88 4.31 -5.50 -2.57
CA GLY A 88 5.73 -5.91 -2.51
C GLY A 88 6.00 -7.05 -3.49
N LEU A 89 5.19 -8.11 -3.46
CA LEU A 89 5.30 -9.23 -4.40
C LEU A 89 5.15 -8.80 -5.87
N ALA A 90 4.22 -7.88 -6.16
CA ALA A 90 4.01 -7.36 -7.52
C ALA A 90 5.25 -6.64 -8.05
N THR A 91 5.83 -5.77 -7.25
CA THR A 91 7.00 -4.96 -7.63
C THR A 91 8.27 -5.79 -7.73
N VAL A 92 8.45 -6.80 -6.87
CA VAL A 92 9.53 -7.79 -7.01
C VAL A 92 9.39 -8.55 -8.33
N LYS A 93 8.18 -9.04 -8.67
CA LYS A 93 7.99 -9.72 -9.96
C LYS A 93 8.23 -8.81 -11.17
N LEU A 94 7.86 -7.53 -11.11
CA LEU A 94 8.21 -6.56 -12.16
C LEU A 94 9.72 -6.39 -12.29
N TRP A 95 10.42 -6.31 -11.17
CA TRP A 95 11.88 -6.26 -11.14
C TRP A 95 12.51 -7.51 -11.75
N GLU A 96 12.00 -8.69 -11.43
CA GLU A 96 12.50 -9.95 -11.97
C GLU A 96 12.24 -10.09 -13.47
N LEU A 97 11.00 -9.85 -13.90
CA LEU A 97 10.55 -10.15 -15.25
C LEU A 97 10.82 -9.03 -16.26
N GLN A 98 10.81 -7.77 -15.82
CA GLN A 98 10.89 -6.58 -16.67
C GLN A 98 11.98 -5.60 -16.22
N PHE A 99 13.07 -6.13 -15.67
CA PHE A 99 14.16 -5.39 -15.03
C PHE A 99 14.55 -4.08 -15.71
N GLN A 100 14.99 -4.13 -16.98
CA GLN A 100 15.50 -2.94 -17.67
C GLN A 100 14.43 -1.86 -17.76
N SER A 101 13.28 -2.21 -18.34
CA SER A 101 12.17 -1.29 -18.55
C SER A 101 11.63 -0.74 -17.22
N PHE A 102 11.61 -1.56 -16.16
CA PHE A 102 11.16 -1.13 -14.83
C PHE A 102 12.15 -0.15 -14.18
N VAL A 103 13.46 -0.38 -14.29
CA VAL A 103 14.48 0.56 -13.84
C VAL A 103 14.40 1.88 -14.62
N THR A 104 14.21 1.82 -15.94
CA THR A 104 14.00 3.01 -16.78
C THR A 104 12.79 3.81 -16.30
N TYR A 105 11.65 3.14 -16.05
CA TYR A 105 10.46 3.79 -15.51
C TYR A 105 10.73 4.47 -14.17
N LEU A 106 11.28 3.76 -13.19
CA LEU A 106 11.55 4.33 -11.86
C LEU A 106 12.54 5.51 -11.91
N THR A 107 13.48 5.49 -12.86
CA THR A 107 14.42 6.59 -13.07
C THR A 107 13.73 7.82 -13.68
N GLN A 108 12.77 7.62 -14.59
CA GLN A 108 11.97 8.69 -15.19
C GLN A 108 10.89 9.25 -14.24
N HIS A 109 10.45 8.44 -13.27
CA HIS A 109 9.39 8.77 -12.33
C HIS A 109 9.93 8.77 -10.88
N PRO A 110 10.76 9.77 -10.48
CA PRO A 110 11.42 9.77 -9.17
C PRO A 110 10.48 9.91 -7.96
N LYS A 111 9.22 10.29 -8.20
CA LYS A 111 8.15 10.35 -7.17
C LYS A 111 7.30 9.08 -7.11
N SER A 112 7.63 8.06 -7.90
CA SER A 112 6.93 6.79 -7.91
C SER A 112 7.03 6.12 -6.54
N CYS A 113 5.89 5.66 -6.03
CA CYS A 113 5.82 4.89 -4.79
C CYS A 113 6.22 3.43 -5.00
N LEU A 114 6.31 2.96 -6.26
CA LEU A 114 6.80 1.61 -6.60
C LEU A 114 8.24 1.35 -6.14
N ARG A 115 9.11 2.39 -6.06
CA ARG A 115 10.46 2.22 -5.50
C ARG A 115 10.39 1.74 -4.06
N GLN A 116 9.56 2.39 -3.25
CA GLN A 116 9.44 2.07 -1.84
C GLN A 116 8.85 0.66 -1.69
N SER A 117 7.78 0.35 -2.43
CA SER A 117 7.18 -0.99 -2.47
C SER A 117 8.18 -2.09 -2.85
N LEU A 118 9.05 -1.84 -3.83
CA LEU A 118 10.11 -2.76 -4.24
C LEU A 118 11.13 -2.97 -3.12
N VAL A 119 11.59 -1.89 -2.48
CA VAL A 119 12.55 -1.96 -1.37
C VAL A 119 11.98 -2.78 -0.21
N TRP A 120 10.72 -2.55 0.16
CA TRP A 120 10.04 -3.35 1.18
C TRP A 120 9.92 -4.82 0.75
N GLY A 121 9.38 -5.10 -0.44
CA GLY A 121 9.21 -6.47 -0.94
C GLY A 121 10.51 -7.26 -0.97
N MET A 122 11.59 -6.65 -1.47
CA MET A 122 12.93 -7.26 -1.47
C MET A 122 13.45 -7.48 -0.04
N SER A 123 13.21 -6.54 0.88
CA SER A 123 13.63 -6.69 2.27
C SER A 123 12.90 -7.84 2.96
N GLU A 124 11.60 -7.98 2.70
CA GLU A 124 10.77 -9.08 3.18
C GLU A 124 11.25 -10.44 2.65
N GLU A 125 11.53 -10.56 1.35
CA GLU A 125 12.04 -11.81 0.76
C GLU A 125 13.37 -12.26 1.38
N GLN A 126 14.27 -11.31 1.63
CA GLN A 126 15.56 -11.60 2.25
C GLN A 126 15.46 -11.86 3.76
N SER A 127 14.36 -11.43 4.42
CA SER A 127 14.18 -11.59 5.87
C SER A 127 13.94 -13.04 6.31
N VAL A 128 13.44 -13.89 5.39
CA VAL A 128 13.20 -15.33 5.60
C VAL A 128 14.47 -16.05 6.07
N LEU A 129 15.64 -15.56 5.66
CA LEU A 129 16.93 -16.06 6.06
C LEU A 129 17.41 -15.37 7.35
N LYS A 130 18.13 -16.08 8.21
CA LYS A 130 18.66 -15.54 9.48
C LYS A 130 20.19 -15.59 9.56
N GLY A 131 20.76 -14.68 10.35
CA GLY A 131 22.19 -14.67 10.68
C GLY A 131 23.10 -14.66 9.44
N THR A 132 24.07 -15.58 9.40
CA THR A 132 25.05 -15.67 8.32
C THR A 132 24.44 -15.99 6.96
N ALA A 133 23.35 -16.77 6.91
CA ALA A 133 22.65 -17.09 5.67
C ALA A 133 22.04 -15.83 5.01
N ARG A 134 21.48 -14.92 5.81
CA ARG A 134 20.97 -13.62 5.33
C ARG A 134 22.09 -12.77 4.74
N ALA A 135 23.22 -12.67 5.42
CA ALA A 135 24.36 -11.88 4.94
C ALA A 135 24.88 -12.41 3.59
N VAL A 136 24.94 -13.74 3.42
CA VAL A 136 25.35 -14.37 2.16
C VAL A 136 24.33 -14.11 1.04
N ALA A 137 23.03 -14.25 1.33
CA ALA A 137 21.98 -14.01 0.34
C ALA A 137 21.93 -12.54 -0.10
N LEU A 138 22.07 -11.60 0.83
CA LEU A 138 22.11 -10.17 0.51
C LEU A 138 23.33 -9.82 -0.37
N ALA A 139 24.49 -10.43 -0.11
CA ALA A 139 25.67 -10.27 -0.95
C ALA A 139 25.46 -10.86 -2.36
N ALA A 140 24.81 -12.03 -2.45
CA ALA A 140 24.47 -12.66 -3.72
C ALA A 140 23.48 -11.81 -4.53
N PHE A 141 22.43 -11.31 -3.89
CA PHE A 141 21.46 -10.38 -4.48
C PHE A 141 22.15 -9.14 -5.06
N LYS A 142 23.01 -8.47 -4.27
CA LYS A 142 23.74 -7.28 -4.74
C LYS A 142 24.62 -7.57 -5.94
N LYS A 143 25.26 -8.73 -5.95
CA LYS A 143 26.08 -9.20 -7.07
C LYS A 143 25.24 -9.45 -8.31
N GLU A 144 24.11 -10.14 -8.17
CA GLU A 144 23.18 -10.43 -9.27
C GLU A 144 22.65 -9.14 -9.90
N VAL A 145 22.15 -8.21 -9.09
CA VAL A 145 21.63 -6.91 -9.57
C VAL A 145 22.70 -6.14 -10.32
N SER A 146 23.94 -6.11 -9.80
CA SER A 146 25.06 -5.44 -10.46
C SER A 146 25.40 -6.08 -11.82
N GLN A 147 25.37 -7.42 -11.90
CA GLN A 147 25.59 -8.16 -13.15
C GLN A 147 24.47 -7.90 -14.17
N ARG A 148 23.21 -7.95 -13.72
CA ARG A 148 22.05 -7.65 -14.56
C ARG A 148 22.09 -6.22 -15.09
N ALA A 149 22.44 -5.25 -14.24
CA ALA A 149 22.61 -3.85 -14.63
C ALA A 149 23.69 -3.66 -15.70
N ALA A 150 24.82 -4.37 -15.58
CA ALA A 150 25.90 -4.33 -16.56
C ALA A 150 25.49 -4.95 -17.91
N MET A 151 24.67 -6.00 -17.89
CA MET A 151 24.21 -6.70 -19.09
C MET A 151 23.02 -6.02 -19.79
N ALA A 152 22.19 -5.30 -19.04
CA ALA A 152 20.94 -4.70 -19.54
C ALA A 152 21.13 -3.39 -20.32
N GLY A 153 22.37 -2.94 -20.56
CA GLY A 153 22.62 -1.69 -21.30
C GLY A 153 22.08 -0.44 -20.61
N LEU A 154 21.99 -0.46 -19.27
CA LEU A 154 21.50 0.68 -18.49
C LEU A 154 22.42 1.90 -18.61
N THR A 155 21.80 3.08 -18.66
CA THR A 155 22.49 4.37 -18.55
C THR A 155 23.16 4.54 -17.18
N GLN A 156 24.09 5.48 -17.06
CA GLN A 156 24.75 5.77 -15.78
C GLN A 156 23.76 6.15 -14.67
N ALA A 157 22.71 6.90 -15.01
CA ALA A 157 21.65 7.29 -14.06
C ALA A 157 20.88 6.07 -13.54
N GLU A 158 20.48 5.17 -14.43
CA GLU A 158 19.78 3.92 -14.10
C GLU A 158 20.67 2.98 -13.28
N GLN A 159 21.95 2.86 -13.62
CA GLN A 159 22.92 2.08 -12.82
C GLN A 159 23.07 2.65 -11.41
N GLN A 160 23.11 3.97 -11.28
CA GLN A 160 23.13 4.63 -9.97
C GLN A 160 21.82 4.39 -9.21
N TYR A 161 20.69 4.37 -9.90
CA TYR A 161 19.40 4.05 -9.31
C TYR A 161 19.34 2.62 -8.75
N CYS A 162 19.85 1.62 -9.48
CA CYS A 162 19.99 0.26 -8.97
C CYS A 162 20.84 0.20 -7.69
N LYS A 163 21.91 0.99 -7.60
CA LYS A 163 22.74 1.07 -6.38
C LYS A 163 21.97 1.65 -5.20
N LEU A 164 21.12 2.66 -5.43
CA LEU A 164 20.26 3.22 -4.39
C LEU A 164 19.28 2.16 -3.87
N ILE A 165 18.59 1.44 -4.77
CA ILE A 165 17.68 0.34 -4.37
C ILE A 165 18.43 -0.69 -3.52
N MET A 166 19.59 -1.17 -3.98
CA MET A 166 20.39 -2.16 -3.24
C MET A 166 20.87 -1.67 -1.86
N ALA A 167 21.08 -0.37 -1.69
CA ALA A 167 21.48 0.22 -0.42
C ALA A 167 20.30 0.35 0.57
N ASP A 168 19.09 0.52 0.04
CA ASP A 168 17.88 0.71 0.84
C ASP A 168 17.21 -0.59 1.28
N VAL A 169 17.51 -1.72 0.64
CA VAL A 169 17.06 -3.06 1.06
C VAL A 169 17.65 -3.40 2.43
N LYS A 170 16.78 -3.55 3.43
CA LYS A 170 17.09 -3.73 4.86
C LYS A 170 16.26 -4.87 5.46
N PRO A 171 16.69 -6.13 5.27
CA PRO A 171 15.93 -7.29 5.73
C PRO A 171 15.79 -7.36 7.26
N GLU A 172 16.67 -6.69 8.01
CA GLU A 172 16.63 -6.56 9.47
C GLU A 172 15.39 -5.82 10.02
N LEU A 173 14.64 -5.10 9.17
CA LEU A 173 13.40 -4.44 9.60
C LEU A 173 12.26 -5.43 9.91
N TYR A 174 12.44 -6.70 9.57
CA TYR A 174 11.45 -7.78 9.71
C TYR A 174 11.82 -8.83 10.77
N ASP A 175 12.83 -8.55 11.62
CA ASP A 175 13.25 -9.43 12.72
C ASP A 175 12.32 -9.42 13.93
#